data_AF-A0A9J7YCK6-F1
#
_entry.id   AF-A0A9J7YCK6-F1
#
_cell.length_a   1.000
_cell.length_b   1.000
_cell.length_c   1.000
_cell.angle_alpha   90.00
_cell.angle_beta   90.00
_cell.angle_gamma   90.00
#
_symmetry.space_group_name_H-M   'P 1'
#
loop_
_entity.id
_entity.type
_entity.pdbx_description
1 polymer ?
#
loop_
_entity_poly.entity_id
_entity_poly.type
_entity_poly.pdbx_seq_one_letter_code
_entity_poly.pdbx_strand_id
1 'polypeptide(L)'
;LERIYMHTNTSIGVLKKNRNLSKGEMKAILDLQKNRDIVIKPADKGNSTVILDRDQYIYEAKRQLAVSDHYRALEEPIYTETIDEVREILEEMCSKKIINGAQKEYLIGDGPPRPRRFYLLPKIHKEPKNWSIPFQIPPGRPIVSDCNSETYYIAEYLEHFLNPLSIRHPSYLKDTYDFIF
;
A
#
# COMPACT_ATOMS: atom_id res chain seq x y z
N LEU A 1 14.47 1.28 0.16
CA LEU A 1 14.21 1.33 -1.30
C LEU A 1 14.91 0.12 -1.89
N GLU A 2 14.27 -1.04 -1.75
CA GLU A 2 14.82 -2.33 -2.21
C GLU A 2 14.78 -2.39 -3.73
N ARG A 3 15.89 -2.86 -4.30
CA ARG A 3 16.07 -3.08 -5.73
C ARG A 3 15.55 -4.48 -6.06
N ILE A 4 14.50 -4.55 -6.87
CA ILE A 4 14.08 -5.80 -7.51
C ILE A 4 15.14 -6.13 -8.58
N TYR A 5 15.84 -7.25 -8.41
CA TYR A 5 16.71 -7.83 -9.44
C TYR A 5 15.88 -8.77 -10.31
N MET A 6 15.62 -8.38 -11.56
CA MET A 6 15.15 -9.30 -12.60
C MET A 6 16.37 -9.83 -13.36
N HIS A 7 16.64 -11.12 -13.23
CA HIS A 7 17.61 -11.81 -14.08
C HIS A 7 17.00 -12.04 -15.46
N THR A 8 17.45 -11.29 -16.47
CA THR A 8 17.22 -11.63 -17.88
C THR A 8 18.56 -11.78 -18.59
N ASN A 9 18.94 -13.03 -18.85
CA ASN A 9 20.08 -13.38 -19.70
C ASN A 9 19.71 -13.14 -21.17
N THR A 10 19.74 -11.88 -21.60
CA THR A 10 19.77 -11.52 -23.02
C THR A 10 20.55 -10.23 -23.16
N SER A 11 21.72 -10.30 -23.78
CA SER A 11 22.62 -9.19 -24.06
C SER A 11 22.03 -8.25 -25.11
N ILE A 12 21.00 -7.50 -24.73
CA ILE A 12 20.57 -6.29 -25.44
C ILE A 12 21.57 -5.21 -25.04
N GLY A 13 22.34 -4.70 -26.00
CA GLY A 13 23.24 -3.58 -25.79
C GLY A 13 22.49 -2.45 -25.11
N VAL A 14 22.84 -2.16 -23.86
CA VAL A 14 22.22 -1.09 -23.08
C VAL A 14 22.61 0.22 -23.77
N LEU A 15 21.70 0.74 -24.61
CA LEU A 15 21.78 2.09 -25.11
C LEU A 15 22.01 3.00 -23.90
N LYS A 16 23.13 3.73 -23.92
CA LYS A 16 23.54 4.65 -22.87
C LYS A 16 22.32 5.52 -22.52
N LYS A 17 21.77 5.34 -21.31
CA LYS A 17 20.53 6.00 -20.87
C LYS A 17 20.76 7.51 -20.84
N ASN A 18 20.45 8.18 -21.95
CA ASN A 18 20.44 9.62 -22.00
C ASN A 18 19.34 10.13 -21.06
N ARG A 19 19.67 11.12 -20.25
CA ARG A 19 18.67 11.79 -19.40
C ARG A 19 17.66 12.45 -20.34
N ASN A 20 16.40 12.07 -20.24
CA ASN A 20 15.28 12.67 -20.98
C ASN A 20 14.75 13.96 -20.33
N LEU A 21 15.42 14.43 -19.27
CA LEU A 21 15.10 15.65 -18.54
C LEU A 21 16.26 16.62 -18.66
N SER A 22 15.94 17.88 -18.93
CA SER A 22 16.87 19.00 -18.83
C SER A 22 17.38 19.16 -17.40
N LYS A 23 18.47 19.92 -17.23
CA LYS A 23 18.98 20.27 -15.90
C LYS A 23 17.94 21.03 -15.06
N GLY A 24 17.15 21.88 -15.71
CA GLY A 24 16.09 22.66 -15.06
C GLY A 24 14.96 21.78 -14.54
N GLU A 25 14.45 20.86 -15.36
CA GLU A 25 13.39 19.91 -14.95
C GLU A 25 13.86 18.98 -13.85
N MET A 26 15.09 18.47 -13.93
CA MET A 26 15.66 17.65 -12.86
C MET A 26 15.74 18.44 -11.55
N LYS A 27 16.17 19.70 -11.60
CA LYS A 27 16.19 20.57 -10.42
C LYS A 27 14.77 20.78 -9.88
N ALA A 28 13.80 21.07 -10.74
CA ALA A 28 12.40 21.27 -10.34
C ALA A 28 11.81 20.02 -9.65
N ILE A 29 12.08 18.82 -10.17
CA ILE A 29 11.64 17.56 -9.53
C ILE A 29 12.31 17.38 -8.16
N LEU A 30 13.60 17.65 -8.05
CA LEU A 30 14.32 17.55 -6.78
C LEU A 30 13.82 18.57 -5.75
N ASP A 31 13.51 19.79 -6.19
CA ASP A 31 12.95 20.84 -5.33
C ASP A 31 11.52 20.45 -4.89
N LEU A 32 10.70 19.92 -5.80
CA LEU A 32 9.36 19.42 -5.51
C LEU A 32 9.38 18.23 -4.53
N GLN A 33 10.32 17.30 -4.67
CA GLN A 33 10.51 16.18 -3.75
C GLN A 33 10.90 16.62 -2.34
N LYS A 34 11.57 17.77 -2.20
CA LYS A 34 11.99 18.34 -0.92
C LYS A 34 10.91 19.19 -0.27
N ASN A 35 9.91 19.65 -1.03
CA ASN A 35 8.83 20.48 -0.51
C ASN A 35 7.99 19.69 0.52
N ARG A 36 7.98 20.18 1.77
CA ARG A 36 7.26 19.60 2.91
C ARG A 36 5.93 20.29 3.20
N ASP A 37 5.45 21.17 2.33
CA ASP A 37 4.19 21.89 2.47
C ASP A 37 3.10 21.30 1.58
N ILE A 38 3.46 20.50 0.58
CA ILE A 38 2.51 19.84 -0.32
C ILE A 38 2.52 18.31 -0.22
N VAL A 39 1.40 17.69 -0.54
CA VAL A 39 1.23 16.25 -0.71
C VAL A 39 0.82 15.96 -2.14
N ILE A 40 1.56 15.08 -2.81
CA ILE A 40 1.29 14.64 -4.17
C ILE A 40 0.80 13.18 -4.11
N LYS A 41 -0.42 12.94 -4.61
CA LYS A 41 -1.04 11.61 -4.61
C LYS A 41 -1.79 11.35 -5.92
N PRO A 42 -1.91 10.10 -6.36
CA PRO A 42 -2.86 9.76 -7.40
C PRO A 42 -4.28 9.99 -6.88
N ALA A 43 -5.16 10.43 -7.76
CA ALA A 43 -6.60 10.48 -7.51
C ALA A 43 -7.16 9.07 -7.33
N ASP A 44 -8.25 9.00 -6.57
CA ASP A 44 -8.98 7.76 -6.32
C ASP A 44 -9.54 7.08 -7.59
N LYS A 45 -9.87 7.90 -8.60
CA LYS A 45 -10.38 7.51 -9.92
C LYS A 45 -9.92 8.53 -10.96
N GLY A 46 -9.85 8.11 -12.22
CA GLY A 46 -9.61 9.01 -13.36
C GLY A 46 -8.14 9.29 -13.70
N ASN A 47 -7.20 8.44 -13.26
CA ASN A 47 -5.77 8.49 -13.64
C ASN A 47 -5.13 9.89 -13.53
N SER A 48 -5.55 10.68 -12.55
CA SER A 48 -5.10 12.06 -12.34
C SER A 48 -4.14 12.15 -11.16
N THR A 49 -3.24 13.12 -11.18
CA THR A 49 -2.37 13.46 -10.05
C THR A 49 -2.95 14.66 -9.31
N VAL A 50 -3.02 14.59 -7.99
CA VAL A 50 -3.56 15.64 -7.13
C VAL A 50 -2.43 16.20 -6.28
N ILE A 51 -2.35 17.52 -6.22
CA ILE A 51 -1.47 18.28 -5.33
C ILE A 51 -2.38 18.95 -4.30
N LEU A 52 -2.10 18.72 -3.02
CA LEU A 52 -2.83 19.32 -1.90
C LEU A 52 -1.85 19.99 -0.95
N ASP A 53 -2.30 21.02 -0.26
CA ASP A 53 -1.59 21.49 0.93
C ASP A 53 -1.55 20.37 1.96
N ARG A 54 -0.42 20.23 2.64
CA ARG A 54 -0.21 19.18 3.65
C ARG A 54 -1.23 19.27 4.76
N ASP A 55 -1.57 20.48 5.17
CA ASP A 55 -2.54 20.71 6.25
C ASP A 55 -3.95 20.29 5.84
N GLN A 56 -4.34 20.51 4.58
CA GLN A 56 -5.62 20.02 4.05
C GLN A 56 -5.67 18.50 4.02
N TYR A 57 -4.58 17.86 3.58
CA TYR A 57 -4.48 16.40 3.56
C TYR A 57 -4.53 15.80 4.98
N ILE A 58 -3.82 16.41 5.93
CA ILE A 58 -3.83 16.00 7.35
C ILE A 58 -5.21 16.25 7.96
N TYR A 59 -5.86 17.36 7.65
CA TYR A 59 -7.21 17.67 8.09
C TYR A 59 -8.18 16.55 7.70
N GLU A 60 -8.19 16.15 6.42
CA GLU A 60 -9.09 15.07 5.96
C GLU A 60 -8.80 13.75 6.67
N ALA A 61 -7.52 13.41 6.88
CA ALA A 61 -7.13 12.20 7.60
C ALA A 61 -7.66 12.23 9.06
N LYS A 62 -7.43 13.33 9.77
CA LYS A 62 -7.90 13.50 11.15
C LYS A 62 -9.42 13.51 11.25
N ARG A 63 -10.11 14.16 10.31
CA ARG A 63 -11.58 14.19 10.24
C ARG A 63 -12.15 12.77 10.15
N GLN A 64 -11.55 11.89 9.34
CA GLN A 64 -11.99 10.49 9.24
C GLN A 64 -11.65 9.69 10.50
N LEU A 65 -10.44 9.86 11.05
CA LEU A 65 -9.98 9.12 12.24
C LEU A 65 -10.65 9.58 13.55
N ALA A 66 -11.27 10.75 13.57
CA ALA A 66 -11.99 11.28 14.72
C ALA A 66 -13.37 10.64 14.95
N VAL A 67 -13.85 9.79 14.04
CA VAL A 67 -15.14 9.09 14.19
C VAL A 67 -14.99 7.96 15.21
N SER A 68 -15.36 8.23 16.47
CA SER A 68 -15.22 7.31 17.60
C SER A 68 -15.99 6.02 17.47
N ASP A 69 -17.07 6.02 16.69
CA ASP A 69 -17.87 4.82 16.40
C ASP A 69 -17.11 3.81 15.51
N HIS A 70 -16.00 4.22 14.91
CA HIS A 70 -15.21 3.41 13.98
C HIS A 70 -13.75 3.25 14.41
N TYR A 71 -13.18 4.26 15.08
CA TYR A 71 -11.76 4.29 15.43
C TYR A 71 -11.57 4.57 16.92
N ARG A 72 -10.59 3.88 17.49
CA ARG A 72 -10.07 4.14 18.83
C ARG A 72 -8.59 4.44 18.72
N ALA A 73 -8.14 5.54 19.34
CA ALA A 73 -6.71 5.83 19.44
C ALA A 73 -6.02 4.76 20.30
N LEU A 74 -4.85 4.32 19.86
CA LEU A 74 -3.97 3.46 20.65
C LEU A 74 -2.90 4.34 21.30
N GLU A 75 -2.56 4.02 22.55
CA GLU A 75 -1.46 4.71 23.26
C GLU A 75 -0.11 4.32 22.66
N GLU A 76 0.06 3.04 22.32
CA GLU A 76 1.26 2.48 21.72
C GLU A 76 0.90 1.55 20.54
N PRO A 77 1.83 1.34 19.58
CA PRO A 77 1.59 0.42 18.49
C PRO A 77 1.51 -1.03 18.99
N ILE A 78 0.43 -1.75 18.66
CA ILE A 78 0.23 -3.15 19.09
C ILE A 78 1.02 -4.20 18.29
N TYR A 79 1.63 -3.80 17.17
CA TYR A 79 2.26 -4.75 16.26
C TYR A 79 3.56 -5.35 16.84
N THR A 80 4.11 -4.71 17.87
CA THR A 80 5.32 -5.13 18.59
C THR A 80 5.07 -6.33 19.49
N GLU A 81 3.86 -6.48 20.01
CA GLU A 81 3.43 -7.63 20.80
C GLU A 81 2.92 -8.75 19.88
N THR A 82 2.12 -8.40 18.86
CA THR A 82 1.53 -9.41 17.98
C THR A 82 2.56 -10.16 17.14
N ILE A 83 3.74 -9.58 16.89
CA ILE A 83 4.82 -10.32 16.20
C ILE A 83 5.32 -11.51 17.02
N ASP A 84 5.40 -11.37 18.35
CA ASP A 84 5.86 -12.46 19.20
C ASP A 84 4.79 -13.56 19.27
N GLU A 85 3.51 -13.19 19.37
CA GLU A 85 2.38 -14.13 19.28
C GLU A 85 2.40 -14.90 17.95
N VAL A 86 2.61 -14.20 16.83
CA VAL A 86 2.73 -14.84 15.50
C VAL A 86 3.89 -15.82 15.46
N ARG A 87 5.05 -15.46 16.02
CA ARG A 87 6.23 -16.35 16.06
C ARG A 87 5.97 -17.60 16.87
N GLU A 88 5.34 -17.47 18.05
CA GLU A 88 4.98 -18.62 18.89
C GLU A 88 4.05 -19.59 18.13
N ILE A 89 3.04 -19.06 17.44
CA ILE A 89 2.14 -19.88 16.62
C ILE A 89 2.91 -20.61 15.51
N LEU A 90 3.79 -19.91 14.79
CA LEU A 90 4.60 -20.52 13.72
C LEU A 90 5.57 -21.58 14.24
N GLU A 91 6.14 -21.38 15.43
CA GLU A 91 6.97 -22.38 16.10
C GLU A 91 6.18 -23.61 16.51
N GLU A 92 4.99 -23.43 17.07
CA GLU A 92 4.08 -24.52 17.41
C GLU A 92 3.65 -25.31 16.17
N MET A 93 3.29 -24.62 15.08
CA MET A 93 2.94 -25.26 13.81
C MET A 93 4.11 -26.06 13.24
N CYS A 94 5.33 -25.54 13.37
CA CYS A 94 6.55 -26.25 12.94
C CYS A 94 6.85 -27.46 13.83
N SER A 95 6.67 -27.36 15.15
CA SER A 95 6.91 -28.48 16.08
C SER A 95 5.90 -29.61 15.86
N LYS A 96 4.65 -29.27 15.55
CA LYS A 96 3.59 -30.18 15.12
C LYS A 96 3.73 -30.70 13.68
N LYS A 97 4.77 -30.29 12.95
CA LYS A 97 5.03 -30.66 11.54
C LYS A 97 3.89 -30.29 10.58
N ILE A 98 3.09 -29.28 10.93
CA ILE A 98 2.08 -28.69 10.04
C ILE A 98 2.77 -27.90 8.92
N ILE A 99 3.86 -27.20 9.28
CA ILE A 99 4.76 -26.53 8.34
C ILE A 99 6.19 -27.04 8.53
N ASN A 100 7.01 -26.91 7.50
CA ASN A 100 8.45 -27.19 7.55
C ASN A 100 9.27 -25.94 7.90
N GLY A 101 10.57 -26.13 8.14
CA GLY A 101 11.46 -25.03 8.53
C GLY A 101 11.55 -23.90 7.49
N ALA A 102 11.59 -24.22 6.20
CA ALA A 102 11.65 -23.22 5.13
C ALA A 102 10.35 -22.42 5.02
N GLN A 103 9.20 -23.07 5.21
CA GLN A 103 7.91 -22.39 5.30
C GLN A 103 7.87 -21.47 6.52
N LYS A 104 8.33 -21.94 7.69
CA LYS A 104 8.41 -21.10 8.89
C LYS A 104 9.26 -19.84 8.64
N GLU A 105 10.45 -20.01 8.08
CA GLU A 105 11.37 -18.91 7.77
C GLU A 105 10.74 -17.88 6.82
N TYR A 106 10.09 -18.36 5.74
CA TYR A 106 9.35 -17.49 4.83
C TYR A 106 8.19 -16.75 5.51
N LEU A 107 7.40 -17.43 6.35
CA LEU A 107 6.24 -16.84 7.03
C LEU A 107 6.63 -15.80 8.09
N ILE A 108 7.80 -15.94 8.71
CA ILE A 108 8.36 -14.92 9.61
C ILE A 108 8.75 -13.66 8.83
N GLY A 109 9.29 -13.84 7.61
CA GLY A 109 9.71 -12.75 6.75
C GLY A 109 11.07 -12.16 7.09
N ASP A 110 11.48 -11.17 6.28
CA ASP A 110 12.78 -10.53 6.39
C ASP A 110 12.74 -9.27 7.28
N GLY A 111 13.62 -9.23 8.29
CA GLY A 111 13.83 -8.04 9.12
C GLY A 111 12.69 -7.72 10.09
N PRO A 112 12.75 -6.56 10.77
CA PRO A 112 11.69 -6.14 11.67
C PRO A 112 10.43 -5.72 10.89
N PRO A 113 9.23 -6.03 11.39
CA PRO A 113 7.98 -5.65 10.74
C PRO A 113 7.86 -4.13 10.70
N ARG A 114 7.29 -3.63 9.61
CA ARG A 114 6.99 -2.22 9.43
C ARG A 114 5.61 -1.91 10.00
N PRO A 115 5.46 -0.80 10.77
CA PRO A 115 4.14 -0.31 11.14
C PRO A 115 3.25 -0.10 9.91
N ARG A 116 1.99 -0.50 10.02
CA ARG A 116 0.97 -0.22 9.01
C ARG A 116 0.86 1.27 8.77
N ARG A 117 0.84 1.69 7.51
CA ARG A 117 0.81 3.11 7.13
C ARG A 117 -0.57 3.52 6.63
N PHE A 118 -1.21 4.44 7.33
CA PHE A 118 -2.43 5.09 6.86
C PHE A 118 -2.12 6.20 5.85
N TYR A 119 -2.84 6.22 4.74
CA TYR A 119 -2.84 7.33 3.78
C TYR A 119 -4.16 7.42 3.02
N LEU A 120 -4.35 8.53 2.32
CA LEU A 120 -5.56 8.84 1.58
C LEU A 120 -5.28 8.93 0.08
N LEU A 121 -6.26 8.51 -0.73
CA LEU A 121 -6.35 8.90 -2.15
C LEU A 121 -7.49 9.92 -2.34
N PRO A 122 -7.23 11.12 -2.89
CA PRO A 122 -8.27 12.14 -3.04
C PRO A 122 -9.37 11.73 -4.03
N LYS A 123 -10.64 11.82 -3.61
CA LYS A 123 -11.84 11.50 -4.41
C LYS A 123 -12.36 12.71 -5.19
N ILE A 124 -11.52 13.28 -6.05
CA ILE A 124 -11.86 14.47 -6.85
C ILE A 124 -13.01 14.27 -7.87
N HIS A 125 -13.44 13.02 -8.10
CA HIS A 125 -14.60 12.68 -8.92
C HIS A 125 -15.95 12.92 -8.23
N LYS A 126 -15.94 13.29 -6.93
CA LYS A 126 -17.15 13.69 -6.20
C LYS A 126 -17.48 15.15 -6.50
N GLU A 127 -18.76 15.51 -6.44
CA GLU A 127 -19.21 16.89 -6.65
C GLU A 127 -18.50 17.85 -5.66
N PRO A 128 -17.87 18.95 -6.11
CA PRO A 128 -17.11 19.85 -5.25
C PRO A 128 -17.89 20.42 -4.06
N LYS A 129 -19.20 20.63 -4.20
CA LYS A 129 -20.07 21.07 -3.09
C LYS A 129 -20.18 20.05 -1.95
N ASN A 130 -19.93 18.76 -2.23
CA ASN A 130 -20.00 17.65 -1.27
C ASN A 130 -18.61 17.20 -0.80
N TRP A 131 -17.58 17.99 -1.09
CA TRP A 131 -16.24 17.73 -0.57
C TRP A 131 -16.20 17.95 0.95
N SER A 132 -15.24 17.33 1.63
CA SER A 132 -15.09 17.40 3.09
C SER A 132 -15.04 18.84 3.60
N ILE A 133 -14.40 19.72 2.82
CA ILE A 133 -14.69 21.15 2.83
C ILE A 133 -15.12 21.51 1.41
N PRO A 134 -16.35 22.04 1.21
CA PRO A 134 -16.87 22.38 -0.10
C PRO A 134 -15.88 23.22 -0.92
N PHE A 135 -15.62 22.78 -2.16
CA PHE A 135 -14.71 23.41 -3.12
C PHE A 135 -13.24 23.55 -2.68
N GLN A 136 -12.84 22.92 -1.57
CA GLN A 136 -11.48 23.03 -1.02
C GLN A 136 -10.83 21.66 -0.81
N ILE A 137 -11.43 20.81 0.03
CA ILE A 137 -10.79 19.55 0.47
C ILE A 137 -11.59 18.35 0.00
N PRO A 138 -11.16 17.63 -1.04
CA PRO A 138 -11.87 16.45 -1.50
C PRO A 138 -11.84 15.34 -0.43
N PRO A 139 -12.87 14.48 -0.35
CA PRO A 139 -12.86 13.36 0.57
C PRO A 139 -11.73 12.38 0.23
N GLY A 140 -11.11 11.77 1.22
CA GLY A 140 -10.09 10.74 1.02
C GLY A 140 -10.68 9.32 0.93
N ARG A 141 -10.12 8.44 0.08
CA ARG A 141 -10.23 6.99 0.30
C ARG A 141 -9.18 6.57 1.32
N PRO A 142 -9.56 6.12 2.53
CA PRO A 142 -8.61 5.63 3.50
C PRO A 142 -7.97 4.33 2.99
N ILE A 143 -6.65 4.22 3.12
CA ILE A 143 -5.87 3.02 2.83
C ILE A 143 -4.90 2.80 3.98
N VAL A 144 -4.88 1.57 4.48
CA VAL A 144 -3.86 1.08 5.42
C VAL A 144 -2.95 0.14 4.64
N SER A 145 -1.70 0.53 4.44
CA SER A 145 -0.71 -0.32 3.78
C SER A 145 -0.18 -1.35 4.77
N ASP A 146 -0.47 -2.60 4.46
CA ASP A 146 -0.02 -3.77 5.21
C ASP A 146 1.33 -4.32 4.73
N CYS A 147 2.00 -3.63 3.81
CA CYS A 147 3.26 -4.10 3.25
C CYS A 147 4.33 -4.24 4.34
N ASN A 148 4.95 -5.42 4.39
CA ASN A 148 5.97 -5.84 5.35
C ASN A 148 5.51 -5.68 6.80
N SER A 149 4.20 -5.81 7.09
CA SER A 149 3.71 -5.96 8.45
C SER A 149 4.03 -7.35 9.00
N GLU A 150 3.78 -7.53 10.30
CA GLU A 150 4.04 -8.77 11.04
C GLU A 150 3.25 -9.99 10.53
N THR A 151 2.21 -9.77 9.72
CA THR A 151 1.40 -10.84 9.10
C THR A 151 1.46 -10.85 7.57
N TYR A 152 2.29 -9.99 6.96
CA TYR A 152 2.29 -9.79 5.49
C TYR A 152 2.59 -11.09 4.73
N TYR A 153 3.67 -11.79 5.08
CA TYR A 153 4.08 -13.02 4.40
C TYR A 153 3.11 -14.18 4.65
N ILE A 154 2.43 -14.18 5.80
CA ILE A 154 1.35 -15.14 6.08
C ILE A 154 0.18 -14.88 5.13
N ALA A 155 -0.24 -13.62 4.97
CA ALA A 155 -1.30 -13.27 4.04
C ALA A 155 -0.93 -13.61 2.58
N GLU A 156 0.31 -13.31 2.17
CA GLU A 156 0.84 -13.67 0.84
C GLU A 156 0.85 -15.20 0.62
N TYR A 157 1.27 -15.96 1.64
CA TYR A 157 1.25 -17.42 1.61
C TYR A 157 -0.16 -17.97 1.46
N LEU A 158 -1.13 -17.46 2.22
CA LEU A 158 -2.53 -17.87 2.12
C LEU A 158 -3.11 -17.52 0.74
N GLU A 159 -2.84 -16.33 0.24
CA GLU A 159 -3.27 -15.87 -1.08
C GLU A 159 -2.81 -16.83 -2.20
N HIS A 160 -1.58 -17.34 -2.11
CA HIS A 160 -1.04 -18.31 -3.07
C HIS A 160 -1.94 -19.55 -3.23
N PHE A 161 -2.55 -20.04 -2.15
CA PHE A 161 -3.45 -21.21 -2.18
C PHE A 161 -4.92 -20.84 -2.41
N LEU A 162 -5.36 -19.69 -1.93
CA LEU A 162 -6.76 -19.27 -2.03
C LEU A 162 -7.11 -18.69 -3.40
N ASN A 163 -6.20 -17.95 -4.04
CA ASN A 163 -6.47 -17.29 -5.32
C ASN A 163 -6.84 -18.27 -6.46
N PRO A 164 -6.21 -19.46 -6.62
CA PRO A 164 -6.65 -20.43 -7.62
C PRO A 164 -8.04 -21.03 -7.36
N LEU A 165 -8.56 -20.92 -6.13
CA LEU A 165 -9.89 -21.38 -5.75
C LEU A 165 -10.94 -20.29 -5.92
N SER A 166 -10.58 -19.03 -5.66
CA SER A 166 -11.48 -17.88 -5.78
C SER A 166 -12.00 -17.72 -7.22
N ILE A 167 -11.24 -18.15 -8.22
CA ILE A 167 -11.60 -18.02 -9.64
C ILE A 167 -12.45 -19.17 -10.21
N ARG A 168 -12.79 -20.19 -9.40
CA ARG A 168 -13.48 -21.40 -9.88
C ARG A 168 -15.01 -21.31 -9.84
N HIS A 169 -15.56 -20.33 -9.13
CA HIS A 169 -17.01 -20.25 -8.93
C HIS A 169 -17.72 -19.68 -10.17
N PRO A 170 -18.97 -20.08 -10.48
CA PRO A 170 -19.68 -19.63 -11.69
C PRO A 170 -19.87 -18.11 -11.80
N SER A 171 -19.88 -17.42 -10.67
CA SER A 171 -20.02 -15.96 -10.61
C SER A 171 -18.71 -15.19 -10.79
N TYR A 172 -17.60 -15.87 -11.14
CA TYR A 172 -16.29 -15.23 -11.25
C TYR A 172 -16.23 -14.42 -12.54
N LEU A 173 -15.83 -13.16 -12.40
CA LEU A 173 -15.59 -12.23 -13.51
C LEU A 173 -14.16 -11.74 -13.39
N LYS A 174 -13.32 -11.99 -14.39
CA LYS A 174 -11.91 -11.61 -14.33
C LYS A 174 -11.72 -10.10 -14.46
N ASP A 175 -12.43 -9.48 -15.40
CA ASP A 175 -12.35 -8.05 -15.69
C ASP A 175 -13.62 -7.54 -16.37
N THR A 176 -13.62 -6.25 -16.73
CA THR A 176 -14.77 -5.61 -17.38
C THR A 176 -15.17 -6.27 -18.70
N TYR A 177 -14.23 -6.89 -19.43
CA TYR A 177 -14.52 -7.54 -20.69
C TYR A 177 -15.27 -8.86 -20.48
N ASP A 178 -14.95 -9.62 -19.43
CA ASP A 178 -15.68 -10.84 -19.03
C ASP A 178 -17.14 -10.55 -18.60
N PHE A 179 -17.46 -9.30 -18.23
CA PHE A 179 -18.81 -8.92 -17.82
C PHE A 179 -19.69 -8.41 -18.96
N ILE A 180 -19.09 -7.71 -19.93
CA ILE A 180 -19.82 -7.03 -21.01
C ILE A 180 -20.00 -7.94 -22.23
N PHE A 181 -19.12 -8.92 -22.44
CA PHE A 181 -19.14 -9.87 -23.56
C PHE A 181 -19.40 -11.28 -23.07
#